data_AF-A0AAP2SUS2-F1
#
_entry.id   AF-A0AAP2SUS2-F1
#
_cell.length_a   1.000
_cell.length_b   1.000
_cell.length_c   1.000
_cell.angle_alpha   90.00
_cell.angle_beta   90.00
_cell.angle_gamma   90.00
#
_symmetry.space_group_name_H-M   'P 1'
#
loop_
_entity.id
_entity.type
_entity.pdbx_description
1 polymer ?
#
loop_
_entity_poly.entity_id
_entity_poly.type
_entity_poly.pdbx_seq_one_letter_code
_entity_poly.pdbx_strand_id
1 'polypeptide(L)'
;METLKSIGGVLLGIAFFVGSIIALILFFTVGATVGATILPFVSWLTGILFAINVIALLMAISRKTRGVARGVVGIIIFLSSYVYGLQTWIIGLLVTLTLWGWIAVIIGLFIGGIGVVPIGMAAAIFNGRWSIFFVLLINVILTYGTRIIGGTLAESAGRANE
;
A
#
# COMPACT_ATOMS: atom_id res chain seq x y z
N MET A 1 -24.43 6.85 -44.93
CA MET A 1 -24.29 7.80 -43.81
C MET A 1 -24.22 7.08 -42.46
N GLU A 2 -25.01 6.02 -42.24
CA GLU A 2 -24.96 5.20 -41.01
C GLU A 2 -23.64 4.43 -40.84
N THR A 3 -23.09 3.86 -41.91
CA THR A 3 -21.80 3.17 -41.91
C THR A 3 -20.64 4.09 -41.50
N LEU A 4 -20.63 5.34 -41.98
CA LEU A 4 -19.62 6.33 -41.60
C LEU A 4 -19.72 6.73 -40.12
N LYS A 5 -20.94 6.85 -39.58
CA LYS A 5 -21.18 7.11 -38.15
C LYS A 5 -20.77 5.92 -37.28
N SER A 6 -21.03 4.69 -37.72
CA SER A 6 -20.63 3.47 -37.03
C SER A 6 -19.11 3.32 -36.97
N ILE A 7 -18.42 3.51 -38.10
CA ILE A 7 -16.95 3.49 -38.17
C ILE A 7 -16.35 4.59 -37.29
N GLY A 8 -16.90 5.80 -37.35
CA GLY A 8 -16.48 6.91 -36.48
C GLY A 8 -16.62 6.59 -34.99
N GLY A 9 -17.74 5.98 -34.58
CA GLY A 9 -17.96 5.55 -33.19
C GLY A 9 -16.98 4.46 -32.73
N VAL A 10 -16.70 3.47 -33.57
CA VAL A 10 -15.73 2.41 -33.26
C VAL A 10 -14.31 2.98 -33.13
N LEU A 11 -13.89 3.85 -34.05
CA LEU A 11 -12.57 4.50 -34.01
C LEU A 11 -12.41 5.38 -32.77
N LEU A 12 -13.44 6.15 -32.41
CA LEU A 12 -13.44 6.94 -31.17
C LEU A 12 -13.34 6.07 -29.93
N GLY A 13 -14.07 4.94 -29.89
CA GLY A 13 -13.99 3.96 -28.80
C GLY A 13 -12.59 3.36 -28.65
N ILE A 14 -11.96 2.95 -29.74
CA ILE A 14 -10.58 2.44 -29.75
C ILE A 14 -9.61 3.53 -29.28
N ALA A 15 -9.74 4.76 -29.80
CA ALA A 15 -8.87 5.87 -29.42
C ALA A 15 -8.98 6.19 -27.91
N PHE A 16 -10.19 6.19 -27.35
CA PHE A 16 -10.41 6.40 -25.93
C PHE A 16 -9.81 5.27 -25.08
N PHE A 17 -10.03 4.01 -25.48
CA PHE A 17 -9.49 2.86 -24.77
C PHE A 17 -7.96 2.86 -24.76
N VAL A 18 -7.33 3.00 -25.92
CA VAL A 18 -5.87 3.09 -26.05
C VAL A 18 -5.34 4.30 -25.29
N GLY A 19 -6.01 5.46 -25.40
CA GLY A 19 -5.66 6.67 -24.66
C GLY A 19 -5.67 6.47 -23.15
N SER A 20 -6.66 5.75 -22.61
CA SER A 20 -6.74 5.45 -21.18
C SER A 20 -5.63 4.50 -20.69
N ILE A 21 -5.25 3.50 -21.51
CA ILE A 21 -4.11 2.62 -21.20
C ILE A 21 -2.81 3.42 -21.18
N ILE A 22 -2.58 4.27 -22.18
CA ILE A 22 -1.38 5.11 -22.25
C ILE A 22 -1.33 6.06 -21.06
N ALA A 23 -2.46 6.72 -20.73
CA ALA A 23 -2.54 7.60 -19.58
C ALA A 23 -2.22 6.86 -18.26
N LEU A 24 -2.72 5.63 -18.10
CA LEU A 24 -2.42 4.78 -16.95
C LEU A 24 -0.92 4.45 -16.89
N ILE A 25 -0.33 3.99 -17.99
CA ILE A 25 1.11 3.68 -18.06
C ILE A 25 1.94 4.91 -17.70
N LEU A 26 1.63 6.08 -18.26
CA LEU A 26 2.34 7.32 -17.97
C LEU A 26 2.19 7.73 -16.50
N PHE A 27 0.97 7.69 -15.97
CA PHE A 27 0.70 8.02 -14.57
C PHE A 27 1.50 7.14 -13.61
N PHE A 28 1.50 5.81 -13.82
CA PHE A 28 2.24 4.89 -12.97
C PHE A 28 3.74 4.89 -13.26
N THR A 29 4.21 5.28 -14.45
CA THR A 29 5.65 5.44 -14.72
C THR A 29 6.21 6.62 -13.92
N VAL A 30 5.50 7.75 -13.97
CA VAL A 30 5.83 8.93 -13.17
C VAL A 30 5.67 8.61 -11.68
N GLY A 31 4.57 7.95 -11.31
CA GLY A 31 4.28 7.52 -9.94
C GLY A 31 5.34 6.57 -9.38
N ALA A 32 5.84 5.62 -10.18
CA ALA A 32 6.94 4.73 -9.80
C ALA A 32 8.25 5.50 -9.60
N THR A 33 8.54 6.49 -10.47
CA THR A 33 9.73 7.34 -10.35
C THR A 33 9.68 8.19 -9.07
N VAL A 34 8.54 8.83 -8.81
CA VAL A 34 8.31 9.58 -7.56
C VAL A 34 8.39 8.64 -6.37
N GLY A 35 7.74 7.48 -6.44
CA GLY A 35 7.77 6.43 -5.43
C GLY A 35 9.19 5.99 -5.08
N ALA A 36 10.02 5.70 -6.08
CA ALA A 36 11.43 5.35 -5.89
C ALA A 36 12.23 6.49 -5.26
N THR A 37 11.93 7.74 -5.62
CA THR A 37 12.59 8.94 -5.06
C THR A 37 12.26 9.13 -3.58
N ILE A 38 11.00 8.92 -3.18
CA ILE A 38 10.57 9.09 -1.78
C ILE A 38 10.80 7.84 -0.93
N LEU A 39 11.03 6.67 -1.54
CA LEU A 39 11.18 5.40 -0.81
C LEU A 39 12.23 5.43 0.30
N PRO A 40 13.42 6.05 0.15
CA PRO A 40 14.39 6.15 1.25
C PRO A 40 13.83 6.90 2.47
N PHE A 41 13.12 8.01 2.23
CA PHE A 41 12.47 8.78 3.29
C PHE A 41 11.34 7.99 3.96
N VAL A 42 10.48 7.35 3.16
CA VAL A 42 9.40 6.49 3.66
C VAL A 42 9.97 5.32 4.48
N SER A 43 11.07 4.71 4.02
CA SER A 43 11.73 3.60 4.72
C SER A 43 12.32 4.02 6.06
N TRP A 44 12.97 5.19 6.10
CA TRP A 44 13.45 5.78 7.35
C TRP A 44 12.30 6.05 8.33
N LEU A 45 11.20 6.64 7.84
CA LEU A 45 10.00 6.91 8.63
C LEU A 45 9.36 5.62 9.15
N THR A 46 9.26 4.58 8.32
CA THR A 46 8.79 3.24 8.73
C THR A 46 9.63 2.66 9.85
N GLY A 47 10.96 2.78 9.78
CA GLY A 47 11.86 2.34 10.85
C GLY A 47 11.61 3.05 12.18
N ILE A 48 11.45 4.37 12.14
CA ILE A 48 11.11 5.18 13.33
C ILE A 48 9.76 4.77 13.90
N LEU A 49 8.73 4.69 13.05
CA LEU A 49 7.38 4.31 13.49
C LEU A 49 7.35 2.88 14.03
N PHE A 50 8.16 1.97 13.49
CA PHE A 50 8.28 0.62 14.04
C PHE A 50 8.82 0.65 15.47
N ALA A 51 9.90 1.39 15.74
CA ALA A 51 10.43 1.54 17.08
C ALA A 51 9.40 2.18 18.04
N ILE A 52 8.72 3.25 17.60
CA ILE A 52 7.66 3.90 18.37
C ILE A 52 6.53 2.92 18.68
N ASN A 53 6.06 2.15 17.70
CA ASN A 53 4.96 1.22 17.88
C ASN A 53 5.30 0.08 18.82
N VAL A 54 6.54 -0.42 18.81
CA VAL A 54 7.01 -1.42 19.78
C VAL A 54 6.94 -0.84 21.20
N ILE A 55 7.49 0.36 21.42
CA ILE A 55 7.47 1.01 22.74
C ILE A 55 6.03 1.28 23.19
N ALA A 56 5.21 1.82 22.29
CA ALA A 56 3.82 2.14 22.56
C ALA A 56 3.00 0.89 22.92
N LEU A 57 3.23 -0.23 22.23
CA LEU A 57 2.57 -1.50 22.53
C LEU A 57 3.01 -2.07 23.89
N LEU A 58 4.31 -2.01 24.22
CA LEU A 58 4.81 -2.40 25.53
C LEU A 58 4.17 -1.58 26.65
N MET A 59 4.04 -0.27 26.44
CA MET A 59 3.35 0.62 27.38
C MET A 59 1.86 0.25 27.51
N ALA A 60 1.17 -0.05 26.41
CA ALA A 60 -0.23 -0.44 26.42
C ALA A 60 -0.48 -1.76 27.17
N ILE A 61 0.44 -2.73 27.12
CA ILE A 61 0.31 -3.99 27.87
C ILE A 61 0.38 -3.76 29.39
N SER A 62 1.19 -2.79 29.84
CA SER A 62 1.35 -2.54 31.27
C SER A 62 0.03 -2.07 31.91
N ARG A 63 -0.33 -2.67 33.06
CA ARG A 63 -1.59 -2.36 33.78
C ARG A 63 -1.67 -0.92 34.31
N LYS A 64 -0.58 -0.16 34.21
CA LYS A 64 -0.43 1.21 34.70
C LYS A 64 -0.96 2.24 33.69
N THR A 65 -1.02 1.89 32.40
CA THR A 65 -1.45 2.77 31.30
C THR A 65 -2.96 2.62 31.03
N ARG A 66 -3.79 2.79 32.06
CA ARG A 66 -5.26 2.71 31.92
C ARG A 66 -5.85 4.04 31.46
N GLY A 67 -6.91 4.00 30.66
CA GLY A 67 -7.66 5.17 30.22
C GLY A 67 -7.11 5.85 28.95
N VAL A 68 -7.21 7.18 28.91
CA VAL A 68 -6.91 8.06 27.76
C VAL A 68 -5.55 7.78 27.09
N ALA A 69 -4.52 7.48 27.88
CA ALA A 69 -3.18 7.17 27.37
C ALA A 69 -3.17 5.94 26.44
N ARG A 70 -4.04 4.95 26.70
CA ARG A 70 -4.19 3.74 25.88
C ARG A 70 -4.86 4.04 24.53
N GLY A 71 -5.79 5.01 24.52
CA GLY A 71 -6.44 5.49 23.29
C GLY A 71 -5.48 6.27 22.40
N VAL A 72 -4.66 7.15 22.98
CA VAL A 72 -3.62 7.89 22.24
C VAL A 72 -2.61 6.93 21.60
N VAL A 73 -2.19 5.90 22.34
CA VAL A 73 -1.35 4.82 21.77
C VAL A 73 -2.04 4.12 20.61
N GLY A 74 -3.33 3.80 20.73
CA GLY A 74 -4.11 3.20 19.64
C GLY A 74 -4.11 4.05 18.38
N ILE A 75 -4.31 5.36 18.52
CA ILE A 75 -4.29 6.32 17.40
C ILE A 75 -2.91 6.35 16.72
N ILE A 76 -1.81 6.41 17.49
CA ILE A 76 -0.44 6.42 16.94
C ILE A 76 -0.18 5.14 16.13
N ILE A 77 -0.53 3.98 16.69
CA ILE A 77 -0.36 2.68 16.04
C ILE A 77 -1.22 2.62 14.76
N PHE A 78 -2.47 3.09 14.82
CA PHE A 78 -3.37 3.13 13.68
C PHE A 78 -2.84 4.03 12.55
N LEU A 79 -2.38 5.24 12.89
CA LEU A 79 -1.83 6.18 11.90
C LEU A 79 -0.56 5.65 11.24
N SER A 80 0.25 4.90 11.99
CA SER A 80 1.45 4.24 11.44
C SER A 80 1.12 3.25 10.32
N SER A 81 -0.08 2.64 10.33
CA SER A 81 -0.52 1.71 9.29
C SER A 81 -0.52 2.32 7.89
N TYR A 82 -0.75 3.63 7.76
CA TYR A 82 -0.77 4.32 6.48
C TYR A 82 0.64 4.44 5.90
N VAL A 83 1.65 4.70 6.73
CA VAL A 83 3.05 4.77 6.30
C VAL A 83 3.55 3.39 5.87
N TYR A 84 3.26 2.35 6.65
CA TYR A 84 3.57 0.97 6.26
C TYR A 84 2.85 0.57 4.97
N GLY A 85 1.57 0.94 4.83
CA GLY A 85 0.79 0.66 3.63
C GLY A 85 1.37 1.36 2.40
N LEU A 86 1.75 2.63 2.53
CA LEU A 86 2.40 3.38 1.47
C LEU A 86 3.73 2.74 1.05
N GLN A 87 4.58 2.38 2.01
CA GLN A 87 5.83 1.68 1.71
C GLN A 87 5.58 0.35 1.00
N THR A 88 4.68 -0.47 1.52
CA THR A 88 4.31 -1.77 0.95
C THR A 88 3.89 -1.60 -0.51
N TRP A 89 3.05 -0.61 -0.77
CA TRP A 89 2.49 -0.38 -2.09
C TRP A 89 3.56 0.14 -3.07
N ILE A 90 4.43 1.08 -2.66
CA ILE A 90 5.55 1.55 -3.49
C ILE A 90 6.49 0.38 -3.84
N ILE A 91 6.90 -0.41 -2.84
CA ILE A 91 7.78 -1.56 -3.08
C ILE A 91 7.08 -2.58 -3.98
N GLY A 92 5.80 -2.87 -3.73
CA GLY A 92 5.01 -3.81 -4.54
C GLY A 92 4.92 -3.37 -6.00
N LEU A 93 4.67 -2.08 -6.24
CA LEU A 93 4.65 -1.49 -7.58
C LEU A 93 6.00 -1.58 -8.27
N LEU A 94 7.07 -1.16 -7.61
CA LEU A 94 8.42 -1.18 -8.17
C LEU A 94 8.85 -2.61 -8.50
N VAL A 95 8.64 -3.55 -7.58
CA VAL A 95 9.01 -4.96 -7.78
C VAL A 95 8.21 -5.59 -8.92
N THR A 96 6.89 -5.35 -8.97
CA THR A 96 6.05 -5.85 -10.07
C THR A 96 6.52 -5.29 -11.39
N LEU A 97 6.73 -3.97 -11.47
CA LEU A 97 7.15 -3.30 -12.69
C LEU A 97 8.54 -3.76 -13.16
N THR A 98 9.49 -3.89 -12.24
CA THR A 98 10.87 -4.29 -12.58
C THR A 98 10.97 -5.76 -12.98
N LEU A 99 10.23 -6.65 -12.33
CA LEU A 99 10.36 -8.10 -12.57
C LEU A 99 9.42 -8.62 -13.65
N TRP A 100 8.16 -8.16 -13.68
CA TRP A 100 7.10 -8.69 -14.56
C TRP A 100 6.51 -7.66 -15.52
N GLY A 101 6.91 -6.39 -15.41
CA GLY A 101 6.53 -5.34 -16.36
C GLY A 101 5.09 -4.83 -16.23
N TRP A 102 4.70 -4.00 -17.20
CA TRP A 102 3.43 -3.26 -17.18
C TRP A 102 2.18 -4.11 -17.20
N ILE A 103 2.20 -5.24 -17.92
CA ILE A 103 1.03 -6.13 -18.00
C ILE A 103 0.68 -6.63 -16.60
N ALA A 104 1.68 -7.03 -15.80
CA ALA A 104 1.46 -7.49 -14.43
C ALA A 104 0.97 -6.35 -13.51
N VAL A 105 1.49 -5.13 -13.67
CA VAL A 105 0.99 -3.95 -12.93
C VAL A 105 -0.48 -3.71 -13.25
N ILE A 106 -0.86 -3.71 -14.53
CA ILE A 106 -2.25 -3.49 -14.97
C ILE A 106 -3.16 -4.56 -14.36
N ILE A 107 -2.78 -5.84 -14.44
CA ILE A 107 -3.54 -6.93 -13.81
C ILE A 107 -3.69 -6.67 -12.30
N GLY A 108 -2.61 -6.28 -11.62
CA GLY A 108 -2.63 -6.01 -10.18
C GLY A 108 -3.54 -4.85 -9.79
N LEU A 109 -3.62 -3.82 -10.62
CA LEU A 109 -4.51 -2.68 -10.38
C LEU A 109 -5.98 -3.07 -10.53
N PHE A 110 -6.32 -3.93 -11.50
CA PHE A 110 -7.69 -4.43 -11.67
C PHE A 110 -8.13 -5.39 -10.55
N ILE A 111 -7.20 -5.96 -9.78
CA ILE A 111 -7.49 -6.70 -8.53
C ILE A 111 -7.58 -5.70 -7.36
N GLY A 112 -8.44 -4.68 -7.50
CA GLY A 112 -8.82 -3.75 -6.43
C GLY A 112 -7.74 -2.75 -5.97
N GLY A 113 -6.78 -2.39 -6.83
CA GLY A 113 -5.72 -1.39 -6.55
C GLY A 113 -4.63 -1.84 -5.56
N ILE A 114 -4.96 -2.74 -4.63
CA ILE A 114 -4.03 -3.39 -3.69
C ILE A 114 -3.31 -4.56 -4.35
N GLY A 115 -3.89 -5.15 -5.41
CA GLY A 115 -3.39 -6.36 -6.07
C GLY A 115 -1.97 -6.28 -6.64
N VAL A 116 -1.41 -5.08 -6.82
CA VAL A 116 0.00 -4.91 -7.21
C VAL A 116 0.96 -5.43 -6.12
N VAL A 117 0.57 -5.40 -4.85
CA VAL A 117 1.39 -5.96 -3.75
C VAL A 117 1.52 -7.48 -3.81
N PRO A 118 0.42 -8.27 -3.86
CA PRO A 118 0.53 -9.73 -3.99
C PRO A 118 1.16 -10.16 -5.32
N ILE A 119 0.96 -9.41 -6.42
CA ILE A 119 1.70 -9.68 -7.66
C ILE A 119 3.20 -9.41 -7.47
N GLY A 120 3.59 -8.34 -6.79
CA GLY A 120 4.98 -8.06 -6.46
C GLY A 120 5.62 -9.15 -5.60
N MET A 121 4.87 -9.70 -4.63
CA MET A 121 5.29 -10.86 -3.84
C MET A 121 5.48 -12.10 -4.70
N ALA A 122 4.52 -12.40 -5.58
CA ALA A 122 4.63 -13.52 -6.51
C ALA A 122 5.84 -13.35 -7.43
N ALA A 123 6.00 -12.17 -8.02
CA ALA A 123 7.14 -11.83 -8.86
C ALA A 123 8.47 -12.01 -8.12
N ALA A 124 8.55 -11.61 -6.85
CA ALA A 124 9.73 -11.81 -6.02
C ALA A 124 10.04 -13.31 -5.80
N ILE A 125 9.03 -14.14 -5.51
CA ILE A 125 9.19 -15.58 -5.35
C ILE A 125 9.69 -16.22 -6.64
N PHE A 126 9.01 -15.99 -7.76
CA PHE A 126 9.33 -16.61 -9.05
C PHE A 126 10.68 -16.16 -9.63
N ASN A 127 11.23 -15.03 -9.17
CA ASN A 127 12.57 -14.55 -9.51
C ASN A 127 13.62 -14.84 -8.42
N GLY A 128 13.30 -15.62 -7.39
CA GLY A 128 14.24 -15.98 -6.31
C GLY A 128 14.66 -14.81 -5.41
N ARG A 129 13.92 -13.70 -5.40
CA ARG A 129 14.17 -12.50 -4.59
C ARG A 129 13.52 -12.63 -3.20
N TRP A 130 13.96 -13.62 -2.42
CA TRP A 130 13.39 -13.94 -1.10
C TRP A 130 13.46 -12.79 -0.09
N SER A 131 14.53 -11.99 -0.10
CA SER A 131 14.65 -10.80 0.76
C SER A 131 13.51 -9.81 0.51
N ILE A 132 13.21 -9.54 -0.76
CA ILE A 132 12.12 -8.63 -1.17
C ILE A 132 10.76 -9.21 -0.79
N PHE A 133 10.56 -10.52 -0.97
CA PHE A 133 9.34 -11.20 -0.54
C PHE A 133 9.09 -10.99 0.96
N PHE A 134 10.08 -11.27 1.81
CA PHE A 134 9.92 -11.09 3.26
C PHE A 134 9.73 -9.62 3.67
N VAL A 135 10.39 -8.68 2.99
CA VAL A 135 10.15 -7.24 3.21
C VAL A 135 8.71 -6.87 2.91
N LEU A 136 8.16 -7.33 1.78
CA LEU A 136 6.75 -7.10 1.44
C LEU A 136 5.82 -7.78 2.46
N LEU A 137 6.11 -9.02 2.85
CA LEU A 137 5.28 -9.79 3.78
C LEU A 137 5.22 -9.12 5.16
N ILE A 138 6.38 -8.73 5.70
CA ILE A 138 6.46 -8.03 6.98
C ILE A 138 5.72 -6.69 6.89
N ASN A 139 5.89 -5.92 5.83
CA ASN A 139 5.20 -4.65 5.70
C ASN A 139 3.67 -4.83 5.57
N VAL A 140 3.18 -5.87 4.88
CA VAL A 140 1.75 -6.23 4.88
C VAL A 140 1.26 -6.54 6.30
N ILE A 141 2.01 -7.36 7.05
CA ILE A 141 1.67 -7.68 8.44
C ILE A 141 1.66 -6.41 9.29
N LEU A 142 2.62 -5.51 9.12
CA LEU A 142 2.66 -4.24 9.84
C LEU A 142 1.46 -3.36 9.46
N THR A 143 1.15 -3.19 8.18
CA THR A 143 0.01 -2.39 7.71
C THR A 143 -1.30 -2.86 8.33
N TYR A 144 -1.64 -4.14 8.19
CA TYR A 144 -2.93 -4.63 8.67
C TYR A 144 -2.91 -4.87 10.18
N GLY A 145 -1.80 -5.36 10.73
CA GLY A 145 -1.62 -5.61 12.15
C GLY A 145 -1.75 -4.34 12.98
N THR A 146 -1.06 -3.26 12.60
CA THR A 146 -1.19 -1.99 13.33
C THR A 146 -2.53 -1.31 13.10
N ARG A 147 -3.16 -1.49 11.93
CA ARG A 147 -4.53 -0.99 11.71
C ARG A 147 -5.54 -1.65 12.65
N ILE A 148 -5.47 -2.96 12.81
CA ILE A 148 -6.38 -3.72 13.68
C ILE A 148 -6.08 -3.41 15.16
N ILE A 149 -4.82 -3.53 15.59
CA ILE A 149 -4.42 -3.29 16.98
C ILE A 149 -4.66 -1.83 17.38
N GLY A 150 -4.27 -0.89 16.52
CA GLY A 150 -4.47 0.54 16.77
C GLY A 150 -5.94 0.92 16.86
N GLY A 151 -6.76 0.43 15.92
CA GLY A 151 -8.21 0.68 15.91
C GLY A 151 -8.91 0.16 17.16
N THR A 152 -8.63 -1.10 17.52
CA THR A 152 -9.22 -1.71 18.73
C THR A 152 -8.82 -1.00 20.02
N LEU A 153 -7.57 -0.56 20.14
CA LEU A 153 -7.09 0.23 21.29
C LEU A 153 -7.73 1.62 21.35
N ALA A 154 -7.91 2.28 20.20
CA ALA A 154 -8.52 3.60 20.12
C ALA A 154 -10.02 3.54 20.49
N GLU A 155 -10.76 2.56 19.97
CA GLU A 155 -12.19 2.36 20.28
C GLU A 155 -12.42 2.03 21.76
N SER A 156 -11.56 1.19 22.34
CA SER A 156 -11.67 0.79 23.75
C SER A 156 -11.51 1.97 24.72
N ALA A 157 -10.77 3.01 24.33
CA ALA A 157 -10.62 4.22 25.12
C ALA A 157 -11.82 5.17 24.97
N GLY A 158 -12.45 5.21 23.81
CA GLY A 158 -13.68 5.99 23.59
C GLY A 158 -14.82 5.50 24.49
N ARG A 159 -15.04 4.19 24.52
CA ARG A 159 -16.07 3.55 25.37
C ARG A 159 -15.82 3.67 26.87
N ALA A 160 -14.59 3.96 27.30
CA ALA A 160 -14.25 4.14 28.71
C ALA A 160 -14.55 5.57 29.21
N ASN A 161 -14.82 6.51 28.30
CA ASN A 161 -15.12 7.91 28.61
C ASN A 161 -16.61 8.27 28.41
N GLU A 162 -17.43 7.31 27.94
CA GLU A 162 -18.89 7.39 27.87
C GLU A 162 -19.52 6.81 29.14
#